data_AF-A0A2N2KHG4-F1
#
_entry.id   AF-A0A2N2KHG4-F1
#
_cell.length_a   1.000
_cell.length_b   1.000
_cell.length_c   1.000
_cell.angle_alpha   90.00
_cell.angle_beta   90.00
_cell.angle_gamma   90.00
#
_symmetry.space_group_name_H-M   'P 1'
#
loop_
_entity.id
_entity.type
_entity.pdbx_description
1 polymer ?
#
loop_
_entity_poly.entity_id
_entity_poly.type
_entity_poly.pdbx_seq_one_letter_code
_entity_poly.pdbx_strand_id
1 'polypeptide(L)'
;MRFKIVFLGLLVLIFISGCATTQELKTSISSKVSSITDSVDPALVSKLPADKKEGFPQAEFNVNVANQKVKLAEIKSELAANQKKHAGLEEDLATSFQKEAAIDYDLIKIDAIINSDLGKKEDNLKVKANLQSKKLEAQADRIKINANLEATKRRSEYLTTDAARLEEVIKNMKFEGGKQPEAEKKK
;
A
#
# COMPACT_ATOMS: atom_id res chain seq x y z
N MET A 1 5.76 31.09 33.19
CA MET A 1 5.30 29.68 33.16
C MET A 1 4.00 29.54 32.34
N ARG A 2 3.99 29.84 31.04
CA ARG A 2 2.78 29.71 30.17
C ARG A 2 3.12 29.46 28.69
N PHE A 3 4.18 28.70 28.41
CA PHE A 3 4.65 28.48 27.03
C PHE A 3 4.81 27.00 26.64
N LYS A 4 4.47 26.06 27.54
CA LYS A 4 4.75 24.62 27.34
C LYS A 4 3.54 23.75 27.03
N ILE A 5 2.32 24.31 26.96
CA ILE A 5 1.09 23.51 26.77
C ILE A 5 0.55 23.57 25.34
N VAL A 6 1.00 24.52 24.51
CA VAL A 6 0.47 24.69 23.14
C VAL A 6 1.24 23.86 22.10
N PHE A 7 2.46 23.40 22.40
CA PHE A 7 3.29 22.65 21.43
C PHE A 7 3.02 21.13 21.41
N LEU A 8 2.19 20.61 22.33
CA LEU A 8 1.90 19.17 22.44
C LEU A 8 0.64 18.74 21.65
N GLY A 9 -0.10 19.69 21.07
CA GLY A 9 -1.34 19.40 20.31
C GLY A 9 -1.19 19.36 18.79
N LEU A 10 -0.02 19.70 18.23
CA LEU A 10 0.15 19.91 16.78
C LEU A 10 0.85 18.76 16.03
N LEU A 11 1.15 17.64 16.70
CA LEU A 11 1.99 16.57 16.17
C LEU A 11 1.23 15.28 15.79
N VAL A 12 -0.10 15.35 15.64
CA VAL A 12 -0.95 14.19 15.28
C VAL A 12 -1.51 14.27 13.84
N LEU A 13 -1.25 15.34 13.09
CA LEU A 13 -1.87 15.54 11.76
C LEU A 13 -1.03 15.15 10.54
N ILE A 14 0.17 14.57 10.70
CA ILE A 14 1.07 14.30 9.55
C ILE A 14 0.95 12.85 9.01
N PHE A 15 0.06 12.01 9.54
CA PHE A 15 -0.12 10.62 9.06
C PHE A 15 -1.19 10.43 7.97
N ILE A 16 -1.72 11.50 7.36
CA ILE A 16 -2.75 11.39 6.30
C ILE A 16 -2.17 11.59 4.89
N SER A 17 -0.89 11.96 4.75
CA SER A 17 -0.25 12.19 3.44
C SER A 17 0.31 10.92 2.80
N GLY A 18 -0.35 9.78 2.99
CA GLY A 18 0.03 8.48 2.39
C GLY A 18 -1.00 7.94 1.40
N CYS A 19 -2.01 8.73 1.01
CA CYS A 19 -3.12 8.28 0.15
C CYS A 19 -3.20 9.02 -1.20
N ALA A 20 -2.10 9.59 -1.70
CA ALA A 20 -2.13 10.27 -3.00
C ALA A 20 -1.92 9.31 -4.18
N THR A 21 -1.06 8.28 -4.05
CA THR A 21 -0.69 7.43 -5.20
C THR A 21 -1.78 6.43 -5.63
N THR A 22 -2.63 5.97 -4.70
CA THR A 22 -3.74 5.05 -5.04
C THR A 22 -5.00 5.79 -5.48
N GLN A 23 -5.20 7.04 -5.06
CA GLN A 23 -6.31 7.88 -5.53
C GLN A 23 -6.08 8.37 -6.97
N GLU A 24 -4.85 8.72 -7.35
CA GLU A 24 -4.56 9.14 -8.73
C GLU A 24 -4.78 8.01 -9.76
N LEU A 25 -4.47 6.75 -9.39
CA LEU A 25 -4.71 5.60 -10.26
C LEU A 25 -6.20 5.23 -10.36
N LYS A 26 -6.94 5.18 -9.23
CA LYS A 26 -8.39 4.96 -9.24
C LYS A 26 -9.17 6.06 -9.97
N THR A 27 -8.77 7.31 -9.79
CA THR A 27 -9.45 8.46 -10.41
C THR A 27 -9.13 8.54 -11.90
N SER A 28 -7.90 8.25 -12.32
CA SER A 28 -7.52 8.36 -13.75
C SER A 28 -8.11 7.26 -14.64
N ILE A 29 -8.36 6.06 -14.14
CA ILE A 29 -8.97 4.98 -14.95
C ILE A 29 -10.50 5.08 -14.95
N SER A 30 -11.12 5.35 -13.80
CA SER A 30 -12.58 5.57 -13.70
C SER A 30 -13.03 6.77 -14.56
N SER A 31 -12.26 7.87 -14.56
CA SER A 31 -12.53 9.03 -15.43
C SER A 31 -12.20 8.78 -16.91
N LYS A 32 -11.21 7.92 -17.23
CA LYS A 32 -10.88 7.56 -18.62
C LYS A 32 -11.95 6.71 -19.29
N VAL A 33 -12.66 5.84 -18.57
CA VAL A 33 -13.72 5.02 -19.19
C VAL A 33 -15.01 5.83 -19.37
N SER A 34 -15.47 6.57 -18.35
CA SER A 34 -16.65 7.44 -18.49
C SER A 34 -16.50 8.45 -19.64
N SER A 35 -15.34 9.11 -19.77
CA SER A 35 -15.11 10.07 -20.85
C SER A 35 -15.09 9.47 -22.27
N ILE A 36 -14.92 8.15 -22.41
CA ILE A 36 -14.94 7.45 -23.71
C ILE A 36 -16.34 6.89 -24.03
N THR A 37 -17.16 6.54 -23.03
CA THR A 37 -18.42 5.81 -23.24
C THR A 37 -19.70 6.63 -23.04
N ASP A 38 -19.62 7.88 -22.61
CA ASP A 38 -20.78 8.78 -22.39
C ASP A 38 -21.43 9.29 -23.70
N SER A 39 -21.36 8.52 -24.78
CA SER A 39 -21.88 8.89 -26.10
C SER A 39 -23.36 8.56 -26.28
N VAL A 40 -23.97 7.81 -25.36
CA VAL A 40 -25.35 7.32 -25.48
C VAL A 40 -26.18 7.85 -24.30
N ASP A 41 -27.24 8.61 -24.61
CA ASP A 41 -28.13 9.21 -23.61
C ASP A 41 -28.96 8.13 -22.87
N PRO A 42 -28.75 7.93 -21.55
CA PRO A 42 -29.53 6.98 -20.76
C PRO A 42 -31.05 7.26 -20.76
N ALA A 43 -31.45 8.53 -20.91
CA ALA A 43 -32.86 8.93 -20.97
C ALA A 43 -33.55 8.50 -22.27
N LEU A 44 -32.80 8.35 -23.37
CA LEU A 44 -33.32 7.78 -24.61
C LEU A 44 -33.35 6.26 -24.56
N VAL A 45 -32.30 5.64 -24.01
CA VAL A 45 -32.20 4.17 -23.84
C VAL A 45 -33.31 3.62 -22.94
N SER A 46 -33.69 4.36 -21.89
CA SER A 46 -34.75 3.93 -20.97
C SER A 46 -36.13 3.82 -21.65
N LYS A 47 -36.40 4.65 -22.68
CA LYS A 47 -37.66 4.69 -23.45
C LYS A 47 -37.81 3.52 -24.45
N LEU A 48 -36.77 2.71 -24.67
CA LEU A 48 -36.84 1.58 -25.58
C LEU A 48 -37.84 0.52 -25.08
N PRO A 49 -38.71 -0.01 -25.95
CA PRO A 49 -39.52 -1.19 -25.68
C PRO A 49 -38.68 -2.39 -25.23
N ALA A 50 -39.24 -3.27 -24.39
CA ALA A 50 -38.51 -4.39 -23.80
C ALA A 50 -37.98 -5.39 -24.84
N ASP A 51 -38.71 -5.60 -25.95
CA ASP A 51 -38.32 -6.43 -27.09
C ASP A 51 -37.13 -5.85 -27.87
N LYS A 52 -36.84 -4.55 -27.73
CA LYS A 52 -35.69 -3.87 -28.34
C LYS A 52 -34.47 -3.78 -27.44
N LYS A 53 -34.57 -4.25 -26.19
CA LYS A 53 -33.46 -4.36 -25.23
C LYS A 53 -32.84 -5.77 -25.23
N GLU A 54 -33.17 -6.59 -26.22
CA GLU A 54 -32.57 -7.91 -26.41
C GLU A 54 -31.05 -7.76 -26.52
N GLY A 55 -30.31 -8.42 -25.63
CA GLY A 55 -28.85 -8.33 -25.55
C GLY A 55 -28.29 -7.37 -24.49
N PHE A 56 -29.09 -6.43 -23.95
CA PHE A 56 -28.63 -5.55 -22.86
C PHE A 56 -28.19 -6.34 -21.62
N PRO A 57 -28.96 -7.35 -21.13
CA PRO A 57 -28.53 -8.10 -19.95
C PRO A 57 -27.19 -8.82 -20.13
N GLN A 58 -26.90 -9.34 -21.33
CA GLN A 58 -25.63 -9.99 -21.64
C GLN A 58 -24.49 -8.96 -21.71
N ALA A 59 -24.74 -7.78 -22.29
CA ALA A 59 -23.77 -6.70 -22.37
C ALA A 59 -23.45 -6.14 -20.97
N GLU A 60 -24.46 -5.90 -20.13
CA GLU A 60 -24.30 -5.49 -18.73
C GLU A 60 -23.52 -6.53 -17.92
N PHE A 61 -23.82 -7.82 -18.10
CA PHE A 61 -23.06 -8.90 -17.49
C PHE A 61 -21.58 -8.86 -17.92
N ASN A 62 -21.31 -8.70 -19.22
CA ASN A 62 -19.95 -8.62 -19.75
C ASN A 62 -19.18 -7.41 -19.20
N VAL A 63 -19.83 -6.25 -19.10
CA VAL A 63 -19.26 -5.04 -18.48
C VAL A 63 -18.94 -5.29 -17.00
N ASN A 64 -19.84 -5.94 -16.26
CA ASN A 64 -19.58 -6.29 -14.87
C ASN A 64 -18.38 -7.23 -14.73
N VAL A 65 -18.30 -8.30 -15.53
CA VAL A 65 -17.14 -9.22 -15.53
C VAL A 65 -15.84 -8.47 -15.83
N ALA A 66 -15.85 -7.58 -16.83
CA ALA A 66 -14.69 -6.77 -17.19
C ALA A 66 -14.25 -5.85 -16.05
N ASN A 67 -15.19 -5.16 -15.40
CA ASN A 67 -14.91 -4.30 -14.25
C ASN A 67 -14.28 -5.07 -13.08
N GLN A 68 -14.76 -6.29 -12.81
CA GLN A 68 -14.19 -7.13 -11.75
C GLN A 68 -12.77 -7.60 -12.11
N LYS A 69 -12.49 -7.90 -13.38
CA LYS A 69 -11.12 -8.21 -13.85
C LYS A 69 -10.17 -7.02 -13.71
N VAL A 70 -10.63 -5.81 -14.02
CA VAL A 70 -9.84 -4.58 -13.79
C VAL A 70 -9.51 -4.44 -12.31
N LYS A 71 -10.51 -4.59 -11.43
CA LYS A 71 -10.31 -4.53 -9.98
C LYS A 71 -9.33 -5.59 -9.47
N LEU A 72 -9.38 -6.81 -10.01
CA LEU A 72 -8.39 -7.85 -9.70
C LEU A 72 -6.97 -7.45 -10.12
N ALA A 73 -6.82 -6.87 -11.32
CA ALA A 73 -5.53 -6.38 -11.80
C ALA A 73 -4.97 -5.27 -10.91
N GLU A 74 -5.81 -4.34 -10.43
CA GLU A 74 -5.43 -3.31 -9.46
C GLU A 74 -4.90 -3.91 -8.16
N ILE A 75 -5.62 -4.87 -7.57
CA ILE A 75 -5.20 -5.55 -6.33
C ILE A 75 -3.85 -6.27 -6.52
N LYS A 76 -3.67 -6.96 -7.66
CA LYS A 76 -2.40 -7.64 -7.98
C LYS A 76 -1.25 -6.65 -8.16
N SER A 77 -1.50 -5.51 -8.79
CA SER A 77 -0.52 -4.44 -8.93
C SER A 77 -0.13 -3.88 -7.57
N GLU A 78 -1.09 -3.66 -6.67
CA GLU A 78 -0.81 -3.21 -5.30
C GLU A 78 -0.01 -4.25 -4.52
N LEU A 79 -0.34 -5.54 -4.64
CA LEU A 79 0.40 -6.63 -4.02
C LEU A 79 1.87 -6.66 -4.47
N ALA A 80 2.13 -6.52 -5.77
CA ALA A 80 3.48 -6.49 -6.32
C ALA A 80 4.29 -5.28 -5.79
N ALA A 81 3.66 -4.10 -5.73
CA ALA A 81 4.29 -2.91 -5.16
C ALA A 81 4.62 -3.11 -3.66
N ASN A 82 3.73 -3.74 -2.91
CA ASN A 82 3.93 -4.03 -1.49
C ASN A 82 5.04 -5.08 -1.26
N GLN A 83 5.14 -6.10 -2.12
CA GLN A 83 6.25 -7.07 -2.11
C GLN A 83 7.60 -6.39 -2.42
N LYS A 84 7.65 -5.49 -3.40
CA LYS A 84 8.86 -4.70 -3.69
C LYS A 84 9.30 -3.87 -2.47
N LYS A 85 8.34 -3.24 -1.80
CA LYS A 85 8.61 -2.49 -0.56
C LYS A 85 9.14 -3.40 0.55
N HIS A 86 8.58 -4.60 0.72
CA HIS A 86 9.07 -5.58 1.70
C HIS A 86 10.54 -5.93 1.45
N ALA A 87 10.90 -6.28 0.22
CA ALA A 87 12.26 -6.63 -0.15
C ALA A 87 13.25 -5.47 0.12
N GLY A 88 12.85 -4.22 -0.19
CA GLY A 88 13.67 -3.05 0.14
C GLY A 88 13.88 -2.86 1.64
N LEU A 89 12.87 -3.13 2.47
CA LEU A 89 13.01 -3.07 3.93
C LEU A 89 13.90 -4.19 4.48
N GLU A 90 13.94 -5.37 3.84
CA GLU A 90 14.87 -6.44 4.22
C GLU A 90 16.34 -6.06 3.90
N GLU A 91 16.57 -5.40 2.77
CA GLU A 91 17.88 -4.83 2.42
C GLU A 91 18.30 -3.73 3.42
N ASP A 92 17.39 -2.82 3.76
CA ASP A 92 17.63 -1.78 4.78
C ASP A 92 17.97 -2.40 6.14
N LEU A 93 17.27 -3.48 6.53
CA LEU A 93 17.53 -4.20 7.77
C LEU A 93 18.93 -4.83 7.78
N ALA A 94 19.32 -5.50 6.69
CA ALA A 94 20.65 -6.07 6.54
C ALA A 94 21.74 -4.99 6.62
N THR A 95 21.52 -3.86 5.95
CA THR A 95 22.42 -2.70 5.98
C THR A 95 22.54 -2.11 7.39
N SER A 96 21.45 -2.07 8.15
CA SER A 96 21.45 -1.64 9.55
C SER A 96 22.34 -2.54 10.43
N PHE A 97 22.26 -3.86 10.26
CA PHE A 97 23.15 -4.80 10.97
C PHE A 97 24.62 -4.59 10.60
N GLN A 98 24.93 -4.40 9.31
CA GLN A 98 26.28 -4.10 8.86
C GLN A 98 26.81 -2.81 9.51
N LYS A 99 26.00 -1.74 9.52
CA LYS A 99 26.37 -0.45 10.11
C LYS A 99 26.64 -0.57 11.61
N GLU A 100 25.80 -1.29 12.36
CA GLU A 100 26.04 -1.50 13.79
C GLU A 100 27.31 -2.29 14.05
N ALA A 101 27.58 -3.36 13.29
CA ALA A 101 28.81 -4.14 13.43
C ALA A 101 30.07 -3.28 13.16
N ALA A 102 30.00 -2.38 12.17
CA ALA A 102 31.09 -1.44 11.90
C ALA A 102 31.30 -0.45 13.07
N ILE A 103 30.22 0.08 13.64
CA ILE A 103 30.29 0.96 14.82
C ILE A 103 30.88 0.22 16.02
N ASP A 104 30.48 -1.03 16.24
CA ASP A 104 31.01 -1.85 17.35
C ASP A 104 32.49 -2.12 17.20
N TYR A 105 32.95 -2.38 15.97
CA TYR A 105 34.37 -2.52 15.69
C TYR A 105 35.14 -1.22 15.97
N ASP A 106 34.61 -0.07 15.57
CA ASP A 106 35.24 1.22 15.85
C ASP A 106 35.20 1.61 17.33
N LEU A 107 34.16 1.20 18.08
CA LEU A 107 34.10 1.34 19.53
C LEU A 107 35.23 0.55 20.22
N ILE A 108 35.52 -0.66 19.77
CA ILE A 108 36.65 -1.46 20.28
C ILE A 108 37.98 -0.77 20.00
N LYS A 109 38.16 -0.20 18.80
CA LYS A 109 39.40 0.52 18.44
C LYS A 109 39.60 1.75 19.33
N ILE A 110 38.57 2.59 19.50
CA ILE A 110 38.72 3.80 20.31
C ILE A 110 38.94 3.46 21.78
N ASP A 111 38.35 2.38 22.28
CA ASP A 111 38.61 1.89 23.63
C ASP A 111 40.06 1.42 23.81
N ALA A 112 40.62 0.71 22.82
CA ALA A 112 42.04 0.34 22.84
C ALA A 112 42.97 1.57 22.81
N ILE A 113 42.64 2.60 22.01
CA ILE A 113 43.39 3.87 21.96
C ILE A 113 43.35 4.57 23.32
N ILE A 114 42.17 4.69 23.92
CA ILE A 114 41.99 5.31 25.24
C ILE A 114 42.77 4.55 26.31
N ASN A 115 42.68 3.22 26.33
CA ASN A 115 43.36 2.38 27.32
C ASN A 115 44.89 2.36 27.15
N SER A 116 45.39 2.75 25.98
CA SER A 116 46.83 2.88 25.70
C SER A 116 47.36 4.30 25.91
N ASP A 117 46.53 5.22 26.42
CA ASP A 117 46.84 6.64 26.60
C ASP A 117 47.37 7.32 25.31
N LEU A 118 46.91 6.86 24.14
CA LEU A 118 47.33 7.40 22.85
C LEU A 118 46.45 8.57 22.42
N GLY A 119 47.08 9.69 22.05
CA GLY A 119 46.40 10.90 21.57
C GLY A 119 45.78 11.76 22.70
N LYS A 120 44.84 12.64 22.34
CA LYS A 120 44.18 13.54 23.31
C LYS A 120 42.97 12.85 23.92
N LYS A 121 43.00 12.63 25.24
CA LYS A 121 41.94 11.95 26.00
C LYS A 121 40.55 12.53 25.75
N GLU A 122 40.41 13.85 25.78
CA GLU A 122 39.12 14.53 25.57
C GLU A 122 38.55 14.27 24.17
N ASP A 123 39.39 14.30 23.14
CA ASP A 123 38.96 14.07 21.76
C ASP A 123 38.55 12.61 21.57
N ASN A 124 39.30 11.66 22.14
CA ASN A 124 38.97 10.23 22.08
C ASN A 124 37.63 9.94 22.78
N LEU A 125 37.38 10.56 23.94
CA LEU A 125 36.11 10.40 24.66
C LEU A 125 34.92 10.95 23.86
N LYS A 126 35.10 12.08 23.15
CA LYS A 126 34.07 12.63 22.25
C LYS A 126 33.78 11.69 21.09
N VAL A 127 34.82 11.10 20.48
CA VAL A 127 34.67 10.11 19.42
C VAL A 127 33.88 8.90 19.92
N LYS A 128 34.24 8.36 21.10
CA LYS A 128 33.53 7.25 21.73
C LYS A 128 32.05 7.58 21.97
N ALA A 129 31.75 8.73 22.56
CA ALA A 129 30.37 9.16 22.81
C ALA A 129 29.55 9.30 21.51
N ASN A 130 30.16 9.85 20.45
CA ASN A 130 29.52 9.96 19.15
C ASN A 130 29.22 8.58 18.54
N LEU A 131 30.17 7.64 18.60
CA LEU A 131 29.96 6.26 18.14
C LEU A 131 28.83 5.57 18.92
N GLN A 132 28.77 5.75 20.24
CA GLN A 132 27.67 5.23 21.07
C GLN A 132 26.32 5.84 20.67
N SER A 133 26.26 7.14 20.40
CA SER A 133 25.04 7.79 19.89
C SER A 133 24.60 7.19 18.55
N LYS A 134 25.53 7.04 17.59
CA LYS A 134 25.26 6.43 16.29
C LYS A 134 24.79 4.98 16.41
N LYS A 135 25.30 4.23 17.39
CA LYS A 135 24.84 2.87 17.68
C LYS A 135 23.37 2.88 18.10
N LEU A 136 23.00 3.76 19.04
CA LEU A 136 21.61 3.88 19.50
C LEU A 136 20.67 4.30 18.36
N GLU A 137 21.09 5.21 17.49
CA GLU A 137 20.33 5.58 16.28
C GLU A 137 20.11 4.38 15.36
N ALA A 138 21.15 3.60 15.05
CA ALA A 138 21.02 2.40 14.22
C ALA A 138 20.06 1.35 14.83
N GLN A 139 20.09 1.20 16.16
CA GLN A 139 19.17 0.33 16.90
C GLN A 139 17.71 0.82 16.80
N ALA A 140 17.49 2.13 16.94
CA ALA A 140 16.18 2.73 16.79
C ALA A 140 15.62 2.59 15.36
N ASP A 141 16.46 2.82 14.35
CA ASP A 141 16.11 2.63 12.94
C ASP A 141 15.68 1.18 12.67
N ARG A 142 16.38 0.19 13.23
CA ARG A 142 16.01 -1.21 13.10
C ARG A 142 14.65 -1.54 13.69
N ILE A 143 14.30 -0.96 14.84
CA ILE A 143 12.95 -1.13 15.42
C ILE A 143 11.89 -0.62 14.44
N LYS A 144 12.12 0.54 13.83
CA LYS A 144 11.22 1.12 12.83
C LYS A 144 11.12 0.26 11.57
N ILE A 145 12.24 -0.25 11.07
CA ILE A 145 12.29 -1.14 9.89
C ILE A 145 11.50 -2.43 10.18
N ASN A 146 11.73 -3.07 11.32
CA ASN A 146 11.00 -4.29 11.72
C ASN A 146 9.49 -4.06 11.82
N ALA A 147 9.06 -2.94 12.40
CA ALA A 147 7.64 -2.59 12.47
C ALA A 147 7.04 -2.41 11.06
N ASN A 148 7.78 -1.79 10.14
CA ASN A 148 7.34 -1.61 8.76
C ASN A 148 7.32 -2.94 7.96
N LEU A 149 8.27 -3.85 8.21
CA LEU A 149 8.27 -5.19 7.63
C LEU A 149 7.01 -5.95 8.01
N GLU A 150 6.68 -5.99 9.29
CA GLU A 150 5.49 -6.67 9.80
C GLU A 150 4.20 -6.05 9.24
N ALA A 151 4.11 -4.72 9.20
CA ALA A 151 2.96 -4.03 8.59
C ALA A 151 2.82 -4.36 7.10
N THR A 152 3.93 -4.37 6.37
CA THR A 152 3.97 -4.69 4.93
C THR A 152 3.57 -6.15 4.70
N LYS A 153 4.08 -7.09 5.52
CA LYS A 153 3.70 -8.50 5.45
C LYS A 153 2.20 -8.72 5.63
N ARG A 154 1.60 -8.13 6.67
CA ARG A 154 0.15 -8.21 6.90
C ARG A 154 -0.66 -7.63 5.73
N ARG A 155 -0.19 -6.53 5.13
CA ARG A 155 -0.85 -5.96 3.94
C ARG A 155 -0.79 -6.92 2.75
N SER A 156 0.34 -7.60 2.54
CA SER A 156 0.47 -8.63 1.48
C SER A 156 -0.49 -9.80 1.71
N GLU A 157 -0.63 -10.28 2.95
CA GLU A 157 -1.56 -11.37 3.30
C GLU A 157 -3.02 -10.97 3.02
N TYR A 158 -3.40 -9.75 3.39
CA TYR A 158 -4.72 -9.20 3.09
C TYR A 158 -4.97 -9.11 1.57
N LEU A 159 -4.05 -8.51 0.81
CA LEU A 159 -4.18 -8.35 -0.64
C LEU A 159 -4.22 -9.70 -1.37
N THR A 160 -3.44 -10.68 -0.90
CA THR A 160 -3.45 -12.04 -1.43
C THR A 160 -4.81 -12.70 -1.24
N THR A 161 -5.38 -12.57 -0.03
CA THR A 161 -6.70 -13.11 0.30
C THR A 161 -7.80 -12.44 -0.54
N ASP A 162 -7.75 -11.11 -0.69
CA ASP A 162 -8.76 -10.37 -1.46
C ASP A 162 -8.67 -10.68 -2.96
N ALA A 163 -7.46 -10.84 -3.50
CA ALA A 163 -7.24 -11.28 -4.87
C ALA A 163 -7.82 -12.68 -5.11
N ALA A 164 -7.52 -13.65 -4.24
CA ALA A 164 -8.03 -15.02 -4.35
C ALA A 164 -9.56 -15.07 -4.29
N ARG A 165 -10.16 -14.32 -3.35
CA ARG A 165 -11.62 -14.19 -3.24
C ARG A 165 -12.22 -13.64 -4.53
N LEU A 166 -11.65 -12.57 -5.08
CA LEU A 166 -12.17 -11.94 -6.29
C LEU A 166 -11.99 -12.83 -7.54
N GLU A 167 -10.89 -13.57 -7.63
CA GLU A 167 -10.68 -14.60 -8.64
C GLU A 167 -11.79 -15.66 -8.62
N GLU A 168 -12.16 -16.12 -7.43
CA GLU A 168 -13.26 -17.07 -7.25
C GLU A 168 -14.61 -16.46 -7.69
N VAL A 169 -14.91 -15.22 -7.29
CA VAL A 169 -16.14 -14.54 -7.75
C VAL A 169 -16.17 -14.47 -9.27
N ILE A 170 -15.08 -14.02 -9.93
CA ILE A 170 -15.01 -13.92 -11.39
C ILE A 170 -15.17 -15.28 -12.06
N LYS A 171 -14.54 -16.34 -11.52
CA LYS A 171 -14.66 -17.71 -12.02
C LYS A 171 -16.09 -18.24 -11.94
N ASN A 172 -16.83 -17.85 -10.91
CA ASN A 172 -18.19 -18.32 -10.64
C ASN A 172 -19.28 -17.44 -11.27
N MET A 173 -18.95 -16.27 -11.83
CA MET A 173 -19.90 -15.45 -12.58
C MET A 173 -20.39 -16.19 -13.83
N LYS A 174 -21.71 -16.37 -13.93
CA LYS A 174 -22.38 -16.94 -15.10
C LYS A 174 -23.56 -16.05 -15.49
N PHE A 175 -23.81 -15.96 -16.79
CA PHE A 175 -25.02 -15.33 -17.30
C PHE A 175 -26.15 -16.36 -17.29
N GLU A 176 -27.21 -16.12 -16.51
CA GLU A 176 -28.34 -17.05 -16.36
C GLU A 176 -29.52 -16.76 -17.32
N GLY A 177 -29.33 -15.86 -18.28
CA GLY A 177 -30.40 -15.42 -19.18
C GLY A 177 -31.35 -14.43 -18.50
N GLY A 178 -31.69 -13.34 -19.20
CA GLY A 178 -32.71 -12.41 -18.73
C GLY A 178 -34.07 -13.10 -18.72
N LYS A 179 -34.55 -13.55 -17.56
CA LYS A 179 -35.94 -14.01 -17.43
C LYS A 179 -36.86 -12.85 -17.78
N GLN A 180 -37.54 -12.93 -18.93
CA GLN A 180 -38.73 -12.13 -19.15
C GLN A 180 -39.73 -12.44 -18.02
N PRO A 181 -40.34 -11.44 -17.36
CA PRO A 181 -41.49 -11.72 -16.53
C PRO A 181 -42.56 -12.36 -17.41
N GLU A 182 -43.01 -13.56 -17.04
CA GLU A 182 -44.14 -14.22 -17.69
C GLU A 182 -45.29 -13.22 -17.77
N ALA A 183 -45.70 -12.88 -18.98
CA ALA A 183 -46.92 -12.13 -19.19
C ALA A 183 -48.06 -12.92 -18.54
N GLU A 184 -48.64 -12.38 -17.47
CA GLU A 184 -49.90 -12.84 -16.90
C GLU A 184 -50.90 -13.05 -18.04
N LYS A 185 -51.13 -14.31 -18.39
CA LYS A 185 -52.25 -14.70 -19.23
C LYS A 185 -53.52 -14.39 -18.45
N LYS A 186 -54.06 -13.18 -18.64
CA LYS A 186 -55.42 -12.85 -18.26
C LYS A 186 -56.36 -13.85 -18.94
N LYS A 187 -57.03 -14.67 -18.14
CA LYS A 187 -58.26 -15.36 -18.49
C LYS A 187 -59.44 -14.48 -18.09
#